data_AF-A0A497HYB5-F1
#
_entry.id   AF-A0A497HYB5-F1
#
_cell.length_a   1.000
_cell.length_b   1.000
_cell.length_c   1.000
_cell.angle_alpha   90.00
_cell.angle_beta   90.00
_cell.angle_gamma   90.00
#
_symmetry.space_group_name_H-M   'P 1'
#
loop_
_entity.id
_entity.type
_entity.pdbx_description
1 polymer ?
#
loop_
_entity_poly.entity_id
_entity_poly.type
_entity_poly.pdbx_seq_one_letter_code
_entity_poly.pdbx_strand_id
1 'polypeptide(L)'
;MRKIRSLIMATVLLVSLLVVTSVSAVVNGNGVPPFFPAGPAGFSAVSNHHLSQVNALLGDIEEALPDEVPEDVQALLDEAQAHIDNANTTGNSIYANNELLKALKILEGVLAGL
;
A
#
# COMPACT_ATOMS: atom_id res chain seq x y z
N MET A 1 -19.45 6.37 -18.05
CA MET A 1 -18.35 5.55 -18.58
C MET A 1 -18.14 4.41 -17.58
N ARG A 2 -18.32 3.15 -17.98
CA ARG A 2 -18.28 1.98 -17.07
C ARG A 2 -16.82 1.52 -16.91
N LYS A 3 -16.21 1.71 -15.74
CA LYS A 3 -14.85 1.22 -15.46
C LYS A 3 -14.94 -0.25 -15.00
N ILE A 4 -14.29 -1.14 -15.73
CA ILE A 4 -14.28 -2.60 -15.50
C ILE A 4 -13.27 -2.90 -14.38
N ARG A 5 -13.63 -3.73 -13.38
CA ARG A 5 -12.76 -4.16 -12.26
C ARG A 5 -11.30 -4.43 -12.68
N SER A 6 -11.13 -5.15 -13.79
CA SER A 6 -9.83 -5.58 -14.33
C SER A 6 -8.91 -4.42 -14.77
N LEU A 7 -9.45 -3.31 -15.27
CA LEU A 7 -8.63 -2.18 -15.74
C LEU A 7 -8.15 -1.31 -14.57
N ILE A 8 -8.99 -1.14 -13.55
CA ILE A 8 -8.68 -0.36 -12.33
C ILE A 8 -7.58 -1.07 -11.54
N MET A 9 -7.69 -2.38 -11.37
CA MET A 9 -6.66 -3.17 -10.69
C MET A 9 -5.36 -3.23 -11.48
N ALA A 10 -5.41 -3.33 -12.81
CA ALA A 10 -4.19 -3.26 -13.62
C ALA A 10 -3.41 -1.97 -13.39
N THR A 11 -4.05 -0.83 -13.12
CA THR A 11 -3.37 0.42 -12.76
C THR A 11 -2.86 0.46 -11.32
N VAL A 12 -3.64 -0.04 -10.35
CA VAL A 12 -3.28 -0.04 -8.93
C VAL A 12 -2.12 -0.98 -8.63
N LEU A 13 -2.15 -2.18 -9.23
CA LEU A 13 -1.21 -3.26 -8.96
C LEU A 13 0.14 -3.04 -9.67
N LEU A 14 0.16 -2.37 -10.84
CA LEU A 14 1.42 -2.07 -11.56
C LEU A 14 2.33 -1.12 -10.78
N VAL A 15 1.75 -0.15 -10.05
CA VAL A 15 2.51 0.87 -9.33
C VAL A 15 3.07 0.32 -8.01
N SER A 16 2.31 -0.54 -7.31
CA SER A 16 2.77 -1.25 -6.11
C SER A 16 3.92 -2.22 -6.40
N LEU A 17 4.00 -2.79 -7.61
CA LEU A 17 5.06 -3.73 -7.99
C LEU A 17 6.42 -3.05 -8.28
N LEU A 18 6.45 -1.77 -8.64
CA LEU A 18 7.69 -1.06 -9.01
C LEU A 18 8.68 -0.91 -7.84
N VAL A 19 8.23 -1.10 -6.59
CA VAL A 19 9.01 -0.83 -5.37
C VAL A 19 9.73 -2.06 -4.83
N VAL A 20 9.36 -3.29 -5.24
CA VAL A 20 10.09 -4.50 -4.82
C VAL A 20 11.55 -4.47 -5.31
N THR A 21 11.85 -3.68 -6.35
CA THR A 21 13.20 -3.62 -6.93
C THR A 21 14.16 -2.60 -6.31
N SER A 22 13.74 -1.71 -5.40
CA SER A 22 14.61 -0.64 -4.87
C SER A 22 15.04 -0.77 -3.41
N VAL A 23 14.60 -1.81 -2.68
CA VAL A 23 15.09 -2.08 -1.30
C VAL A 23 15.69 -3.48 -1.19
N SER A 24 16.74 -3.74 -1.99
CA SER A 24 17.76 -4.74 -1.65
C SER A 24 19.10 -4.03 -1.51
N ALA A 25 19.20 -3.16 -0.50
CA ALA A 25 20.47 -2.59 -0.07
C ALA A 25 20.72 -3.00 1.39
N VAL A 26 21.29 -4.20 1.54
CA VAL A 26 22.17 -4.62 2.65
C VAL A 26 21.55 -4.54 4.06
N VAL A 27 20.94 -5.64 4.50
CA VAL A 27 21.07 -6.08 5.90
C VAL A 27 22.19 -7.13 5.92
N ASN A 28 23.40 -6.67 6.20
CA ASN A 28 24.52 -7.55 6.53
C ASN A 28 24.55 -7.73 8.05
N GLY A 29 24.46 -8.98 8.50
CA GLY A 29 25.02 -9.39 9.79
C GLY A 29 24.19 -9.14 11.05
N ASN A 30 23.68 -10.25 11.59
CA ASN A 30 23.61 -10.59 13.02
C ASN A 30 22.61 -9.86 13.93
N GLY A 31 21.58 -10.62 14.31
CA GLY A 31 20.96 -10.57 15.64
C GLY A 31 20.04 -9.38 15.87
N VAL A 32 18.75 -9.56 15.57
CA VAL A 32 17.70 -8.60 15.92
C VAL A 32 17.38 -8.76 17.43
N PRO A 33 17.59 -7.74 18.29
CA PRO A 33 17.02 -7.72 19.64
C PRO A 33 15.58 -7.15 19.61
N PRO A 34 14.78 -7.34 20.68
CA PRO A 34 13.31 -7.18 20.67
C PRO A 34 12.82 -5.72 20.69
N PHE A 35 13.67 -4.76 20.34
CA PHE A 35 13.34 -3.34 20.35
C PHE A 35 13.61 -2.77 18.95
N PHE A 36 12.54 -2.37 18.26
CA PHE A 36 12.62 -1.68 16.99
C PHE A 36 13.60 -0.50 17.14
N PRO A 37 14.68 -0.41 16.36
CA PRO A 37 15.62 0.69 16.51
C PRO A 37 14.90 1.98 16.12
N ALA A 38 14.81 2.92 17.07
CA ALA A 38 14.24 4.25 16.90
C ALA A 38 15.13 5.14 16.00
N GLY A 39 15.36 4.71 14.76
CA GLY A 39 16.17 5.37 13.75
C GLY A 39 15.66 5.09 12.33
N PRO A 40 16.24 5.70 11.29
CA PRO A 40 15.73 5.64 9.91
C PRO A 40 15.48 4.21 9.39
N ALA A 41 16.31 3.24 9.80
CA ALA A 41 16.16 1.83 9.47
C ALA A 41 14.91 1.18 10.11
N GLY A 42 14.55 1.55 11.35
CA GLY A 42 13.34 1.04 12.01
C GLY A 42 12.07 1.59 11.36
N PHE A 43 12.06 2.86 10.95
CA PHE A 43 10.95 3.44 10.20
C PHE A 43 10.78 2.78 8.82
N SER A 44 11.87 2.43 8.14
CA SER A 44 11.81 1.69 6.88
C SER A 44 11.18 0.29 7.05
N ALA A 45 11.51 -0.44 8.11
CA ALA A 45 10.90 -1.73 8.39
C ALA A 45 9.37 -1.60 8.64
N VAL A 46 8.93 -0.56 9.34
CA VAL A 46 7.51 -0.28 9.57
C VAL A 46 6.79 0.07 8.27
N SER A 47 7.36 0.95 7.43
CA SER A 47 6.79 1.25 6.11
C SER A 47 6.66 -0.01 5.24
N ASN A 48 7.66 -0.89 5.24
CA ASN A 48 7.59 -2.14 4.49
C ASN A 48 6.48 -3.08 5.01
N HIS A 49 6.28 -3.11 6.33
CA HIS A 49 5.18 -3.86 6.93
C HIS A 49 3.82 -3.33 6.47
N HIS A 50 3.60 -2.00 6.54
CA HIS A 50 2.35 -1.40 6.08
C HIS A 50 2.13 -1.57 4.57
N LEU A 51 3.18 -1.49 3.76
CA LEU A 51 3.08 -1.78 2.32
C LEU A 51 2.63 -3.22 2.06
N SER A 52 3.15 -4.18 2.82
CA SER A 52 2.68 -5.57 2.75
C SER A 52 1.21 -5.71 3.11
N GLN A 53 0.73 -4.97 4.12
CA GLN A 53 -0.68 -4.98 4.51
C GLN A 53 -1.58 -4.34 3.45
N VAL A 54 -1.14 -3.23 2.85
CA VAL A 54 -1.83 -2.59 1.72
C VAL A 54 -2.00 -3.58 0.57
N ASN A 55 -0.93 -4.27 0.18
CA ASN A 55 -0.97 -5.24 -0.90
C ASN A 55 -1.90 -6.43 -0.59
N ALA A 56 -1.94 -6.90 0.66
CA ALA A 56 -2.87 -7.94 1.08
C ALA A 56 -4.33 -7.46 0.95
N LEU A 57 -4.65 -6.28 1.49
CA LEU A 57 -6.00 -5.70 1.41
C LEU A 57 -6.44 -5.44 -0.03
N LEU A 58 -5.53 -5.00 -0.91
CA LEU A 58 -5.84 -4.83 -2.33
C LEU A 58 -6.23 -6.17 -2.99
N GLY A 59 -5.57 -7.27 -2.60
CA GLY A 59 -5.95 -8.61 -3.06
C GLY A 59 -7.33 -9.04 -2.55
N ASP A 60 -7.61 -8.82 -1.26
CA ASP A 60 -8.92 -9.14 -0.67
C ASP A 60 -10.05 -8.32 -1.32
N ILE A 61 -9.80 -7.03 -1.57
CA ILE A 61 -10.74 -6.14 -2.29
C ILE A 61 -10.94 -6.61 -3.73
N GLU A 62 -9.88 -7.05 -4.42
CA GLU A 62 -10.00 -7.58 -5.79
C GLU A 62 -10.96 -8.76 -5.86
N GLU A 63 -10.86 -9.68 -4.90
CA GLU A 63 -11.75 -10.83 -4.80
C GLU A 63 -13.19 -10.43 -4.46
N ALA A 64 -13.37 -9.38 -3.66
CA ALA A 64 -14.67 -8.94 -3.16
C ALA A 64 -15.42 -7.93 -4.05
N LEU A 65 -14.72 -7.20 -4.93
CA LEU A 65 -15.34 -6.15 -5.75
C LEU A 65 -16.52 -6.70 -6.58
N PRO A 66 -17.57 -5.90 -6.93
CA PRO A 66 -18.67 -6.21 -7.87
C PRO A 66 -18.34 -5.89 -9.35
N ASP A 67 -18.97 -6.58 -10.34
CA ASP A 67 -18.50 -6.60 -11.76
C ASP A 67 -18.40 -5.17 -12.31
N GLU A 68 -19.37 -4.37 -11.89
CA GLU A 68 -19.39 -2.93 -12.02
C GLU A 68 -19.04 -2.31 -10.67
N VAL A 69 -17.88 -1.65 -10.60
CA VAL A 69 -17.42 -0.96 -9.39
C VAL A 69 -18.24 0.33 -9.19
N PRO A 70 -18.88 0.53 -8.03
CA PRO A 70 -19.57 1.77 -7.70
C PRO A 70 -18.63 3.00 -7.77
N GLU A 71 -19.17 4.15 -8.16
CA GLU A 71 -18.36 5.37 -8.38
C GLU A 71 -17.72 5.90 -7.09
N ASP A 72 -18.42 5.77 -5.96
CA ASP A 72 -17.92 6.10 -4.63
C ASP A 72 -16.80 5.15 -4.18
N VAL A 73 -16.96 3.84 -4.40
CA VAL A 73 -15.90 2.84 -4.18
C VAL A 73 -14.69 3.15 -5.07
N GLN A 74 -14.91 3.48 -6.34
CA GLN A 74 -13.84 3.86 -7.25
C GLN A 74 -13.08 5.10 -6.77
N ALA A 75 -13.79 6.13 -6.32
CA ALA A 75 -13.17 7.35 -5.82
C ALA A 75 -12.27 7.08 -4.60
N LEU A 76 -12.71 6.18 -3.70
CA LEU A 76 -11.92 5.75 -2.55
C LEU A 76 -10.67 4.94 -2.98
N LEU A 77 -10.80 4.05 -3.97
CA LEU A 77 -9.65 3.32 -4.51
C LEU A 77 -8.65 4.24 -5.20
N ASP A 78 -9.13 5.26 -5.92
CA ASP A 78 -8.29 6.29 -6.55
C ASP A 78 -7.56 7.14 -5.48
N GLU A 79 -8.23 7.46 -4.36
CA GLU A 79 -7.62 8.17 -3.22
C GLU A 79 -6.58 7.32 -2.49
N ALA A 80 -6.87 6.04 -2.23
CA ALA A 80 -5.92 5.11 -1.63
C ALA A 80 -4.67 4.95 -2.51
N GLN A 81 -4.83 4.89 -3.84
CA GLN A 81 -3.72 4.83 -4.78
C GLN A 81 -2.83 6.08 -4.69
N ALA A 82 -3.40 7.28 -4.61
CA ALA A 82 -2.62 8.50 -4.49
C ALA A 82 -1.73 8.50 -3.23
N HIS A 83 -2.23 7.94 -2.12
CA HIS A 83 -1.42 7.76 -0.91
C HIS A 83 -0.30 6.73 -1.09
N ILE A 84 -0.56 5.62 -1.77
CA ILE A 84 0.48 4.63 -2.11
C ILE A 84 1.57 5.27 -2.98
N ASP A 85 1.19 6.07 -3.98
CA ASP A 85 2.12 6.78 -4.86
C ASP A 85 2.98 7.79 -4.08
N ASN A 86 2.38 8.56 -3.18
CA ASN A 86 3.11 9.48 -2.30
C ASN A 86 4.11 8.74 -1.40
N ALA A 87 3.73 7.58 -0.87
CA ALA A 87 4.62 6.74 -0.07
C ALA A 87 5.80 6.20 -0.88
N ASN A 88 5.56 5.85 -2.14
CA ASN A 88 6.55 5.25 -3.04
C ASN A 88 7.52 6.27 -3.66
N THR A 89 7.11 7.53 -3.78
CA THR A 89 7.90 8.60 -4.43
C THR A 89 8.77 9.39 -3.45
N THR A 90 8.62 9.17 -2.15
CA THR A 90 9.33 9.91 -1.11
C THR A 90 10.58 9.17 -0.59
N GLY A 91 11.63 9.92 -0.26
CA GLY A 91 12.79 9.39 0.48
C GLY A 91 12.62 9.42 2.00
N ASN A 92 11.50 9.93 2.52
CA ASN A 92 11.24 10.10 3.95
C ASN A 92 10.36 8.96 4.48
N SER A 93 10.95 8.02 5.20
CA SER A 93 10.23 6.84 5.73
C SER A 93 9.11 7.18 6.72
N ILE A 94 9.20 8.28 7.47
CA ILE A 94 8.11 8.72 8.36
C ILE A 94 6.91 9.20 7.53
N TYR A 95 7.17 9.98 6.47
CA TYR A 95 6.13 10.42 5.56
C TYR A 95 5.51 9.24 4.79
N ALA A 96 6.35 8.33 4.27
CA ALA A 96 5.89 7.12 3.61
C ALA A 96 4.99 6.27 4.52
N ASN A 97 5.41 6.09 5.78
CA ASN A 97 4.61 5.38 6.78
C ASN A 97 3.22 6.03 6.97
N ASN A 98 3.17 7.36 7.13
CA ASN A 98 1.91 8.08 7.30
C ASN A 98 0.98 7.98 6.09
N GLU A 99 1.54 8.03 4.88
CA GLU A 99 0.74 7.85 3.65
C GLU A 99 0.22 6.42 3.53
N LEU A 100 1.03 5.40 3.84
CA LEU A 100 0.56 4.00 3.86
C LEU A 100 -0.53 3.75 4.91
N LEU A 101 -0.46 4.38 6.08
CA LEU A 101 -1.53 4.29 7.09
C LEU A 101 -2.86 4.91 6.61
N LYS A 102 -2.81 5.99 5.82
CA LYS A 102 -4.01 6.57 5.20
C LYS A 102 -4.60 5.63 4.15
N ALA A 103 -3.74 5.07 3.29
CA ALA A 103 -4.16 4.07 2.31
C ALA A 103 -4.82 2.85 2.99
N LEU A 104 -4.19 2.29 4.03
CA LEU A 104 -4.76 1.18 4.82
C LEU A 104 -6.15 1.51 5.33
N LYS A 105 -6.33 2.67 5.97
CA LYS A 105 -7.62 3.06 6.53
C LYS A 105 -8.71 3.18 5.46
N ILE A 106 -8.38 3.69 4.28
CA ILE A 106 -9.33 3.78 3.16
C ILE A 106 -9.69 2.39 2.65
N LEU A 107 -8.70 1.53 2.42
CA LEU A 107 -8.89 0.17 1.90
C LEU A 107 -9.68 -0.71 2.87
N GLU A 108 -9.40 -0.64 4.18
CA GLU A 108 -10.19 -1.32 5.21
C GLU A 108 -11.66 -0.85 5.19
N GLY A 109 -11.89 0.46 5.02
CA GLY A 109 -13.22 1.04 4.89
C GLY A 109 -13.95 0.58 3.63
N VAL A 110 -13.24 0.49 2.50
CA VAL A 110 -13.77 -0.06 1.26
C VAL A 110 -14.17 -1.52 1.46
N LEU A 111 -13.25 -2.37 1.93
CA LEU A 111 -13.49 -3.80 2.12
C LEU A 111 -14.66 -4.07 3.07
N ALA A 112 -14.80 -3.28 4.14
CA ALA A 112 -15.91 -3.40 5.07
C ALA A 112 -17.27 -2.96 4.50
N GLY A 113 -17.25 -2.16 3.42
CA GLY A 113 -18.44 -1.66 2.73
C GLY A 113 -18.84 -2.42 1.46
N LEU A 114 -18.00 -3.37 1.01
CA LEU A 114 -18.30 -4.30 -0.09
C LEU A 114 -19.17 -5.47 0.40
#